data_AF-A0A923MKD0-F1
#
_entry.id   AF-A0A923MKD0-F1
#
_cell.length_a   1.000
_cell.length_b   1.000
_cell.length_c   1.000
_cell.angle_alpha   90.00
_cell.angle_beta   90.00
_cell.angle_gamma   90.00
#
_symmetry.space_group_name_H-M   'P 1'
#
loop_
_entity.id
_entity.type
_entity.pdbx_description
1 polymer ?
#
loop_
_entity_poly.entity_id
_entity_poly.type
_entity_poly.pdbx_seq_one_letter_code
_entity_poly.pdbx_strand_id
1 'polypeptide(L)'
;MENTEKVEIGYTLPKERWQEAAKNLEDLGNALAASLRAHNKDGRGAEDADELMADIMLACMALHHVAEFATDKCRIIPLSGKNGG
;
A
#
# COMPACT_ATOMS: atom_id res chain seq x y z
N MET A 1 34.54 19.27 -16.64
CA MET A 1 33.79 18.24 -15.89
C MET A 1 32.37 18.77 -15.78
N GLU A 2 31.44 18.25 -16.59
CA GLU A 2 30.03 18.59 -16.43
C GLU A 2 29.57 18.07 -15.08
N ASN A 3 29.16 18.98 -14.20
CA ASN A 3 28.41 18.65 -13.00
C ASN A 3 27.04 18.14 -13.48
N THR A 4 26.92 16.85 -13.71
CA THR A 4 25.61 16.21 -13.80
C THR A 4 25.02 16.21 -12.39
N GLU A 5 24.36 17.31 -12.02
CA GLU A 5 23.50 17.34 -10.84
C GLU A 5 22.49 16.18 -10.98
N LYS A 6 22.47 15.32 -9.97
CA LYS A 6 21.59 14.16 -9.94
C LYS A 6 20.16 14.69 -9.80
N VAL A 7 19.41 14.75 -10.91
CA VAL A 7 18.02 15.21 -10.89
C VAL A 7 17.20 14.22 -10.06
N GLU A 8 16.81 14.63 -8.85
CA GLU A 8 15.95 13.85 -7.97
C GLU A 8 14.49 14.10 -8.36
N ILE A 9 13.89 13.15 -9.08
CA ILE A 9 12.48 13.22 -9.49
C ILE A 9 11.59 12.69 -8.34
N GLY A 10 10.56 13.46 -7.99
CA GLY A 10 9.57 13.08 -6.96
C GLY A 10 10.00 13.43 -5.53
N TYR A 11 9.09 13.21 -4.58
CA TYR A 11 9.29 13.51 -3.15
C TYR A 11 9.23 12.25 -2.29
N THR A 12 9.90 12.28 -1.15
CA THR A 12 9.80 11.24 -0.12
C THR A 12 8.62 11.56 0.80
N LEU A 13 8.08 10.55 1.45
CA LEU A 13 7.04 10.69 2.47
C LEU A 13 7.63 10.38 3.86
N PRO A 14 7.17 11.06 4.92
CA PRO A 14 7.61 10.77 6.27
C PRO A 14 7.18 9.36 6.69
N LYS A 15 7.90 8.77 7.64
CA LYS A 15 7.66 7.42 8.18
C LYS A 15 6.20 7.21 8.57
N GLU A 16 5.62 8.20 9.24
CA GLU A 16 4.25 8.18 9.76
C GLU A 16 3.24 7.99 8.63
N ARG A 17 3.51 8.53 7.43
CA ARG A 17 2.59 8.41 6.30
C ARG A 17 2.55 6.98 5.72
N TRP A 18 3.69 6.29 5.73
CA TRP A 18 3.76 4.88 5.34
C TRP A 18 3.08 3.98 6.36
N GLN A 19 3.26 4.26 7.65
CA GLN A 19 2.57 3.53 8.73
C GLN A 19 1.05 3.76 8.69
N GLU A 20 0.60 4.99 8.43
CA GLU A 20 -0.81 5.32 8.23
C GLU A 20 -1.39 4.56 7.03
N ALA A 21 -0.66 4.50 5.91
CA ALA A 21 -1.08 3.72 4.74
C ALA A 21 -1.24 2.23 5.06
N ALA A 22 -0.32 1.64 5.84
CA ALA A 22 -0.41 0.25 6.26
C ALA A 22 -1.65 0.01 7.14
N LYS A 23 -1.90 0.89 8.11
CA LYS A 23 -3.09 0.83 8.97
C LYS A 23 -4.39 0.93 8.15
N ASN A 24 -4.48 1.89 7.23
CA ASN A 24 -5.64 2.07 6.38
C ASN A 24 -5.90 0.82 5.50
N LEU A 25 -4.83 0.19 5.02
CA LEU A 25 -4.92 -1.02 4.20
C LEU A 25 -5.37 -2.23 5.03
N GLU A 26 -4.87 -2.37 6.25
CA GLU A 26 -5.31 -3.42 7.19
C GLU A 26 -6.79 -3.24 7.57
N ASP A 27 -7.22 -2.02 7.91
CA ASP A 27 -8.62 -1.71 8.24
C ASP A 27 -9.56 -2.03 7.05
N LEU A 28 -9.15 -1.66 5.83
CA LEU A 28 -9.87 -2.00 4.60
C LEU A 28 -9.91 -3.52 4.37
N GLY A 29 -8.78 -4.20 4.49
CA GLY A 29 -8.67 -5.65 4.33
C GLY A 29 -9.60 -6.39 5.27
N ASN A 30 -9.63 -6.00 6.55
CA ASN A 30 -10.53 -6.58 7.56
C ASN A 30 -12.01 -6.41 7.18
N ALA A 31 -12.41 -5.22 6.73
CA ALA A 31 -13.78 -4.95 6.31
C ALA A 31 -14.18 -5.79 5.07
N LEU A 32 -13.29 -5.90 4.09
CA LEU A 32 -13.52 -6.70 2.88
C LEU A 32 -13.56 -8.20 3.19
N ALA A 33 -12.64 -8.70 4.00
CA ALA A 33 -12.58 -10.09 4.42
C ALA A 33 -13.82 -10.50 5.23
N ALA A 34 -14.34 -9.63 6.09
CA ALA A 34 -15.61 -9.85 6.78
C ALA A 34 -16.80 -9.94 5.79
N SER A 35 -16.82 -9.06 4.77
CA SER A 35 -17.85 -9.08 3.72
C SER A 35 -17.80 -10.35 2.87
N LEU A 36 -16.61 -10.84 2.51
CA LEU A 36 -16.42 -12.08 1.75
C LEU A 36 -16.95 -13.29 2.54
N ARG A 37 -16.58 -13.39 3.82
CA ARG A 37 -17.08 -14.45 4.72
C ARG A 37 -18.60 -14.40 4.91
N ALA A 38 -19.18 -13.21 4.98
CA ALA A 38 -20.62 -13.04 5.18
C ALA A 38 -21.44 -13.36 3.92
N HIS A 39 -20.99 -12.90 2.75
CA HIS A 39 -21.72 -13.12 1.50
C HIS A 39 -21.60 -14.56 1.00
N ASN A 40 -20.40 -15.15 1.10
CA ASN A 40 -20.11 -16.57 0.85
C ASN A 40 -20.90 -17.21 -0.31
N LYS A 41 -21.04 -16.51 -1.44
CA LYS A 41 -22.06 -16.82 -2.45
C LYS A 41 -21.85 -18.17 -3.13
N ASP A 42 -20.60 -18.53 -3.37
CA ASP A 42 -20.16 -19.76 -4.01
C ASP A 42 -19.58 -20.78 -3.00
N GLY A 43 -19.69 -20.50 -1.70
CA GLY A 43 -19.14 -21.33 -0.63
C GLY A 43 -17.65 -21.13 -0.35
N ARG A 44 -16.97 -20.21 -1.04
CA ARG A 44 -15.52 -19.95 -0.90
C ARG A 44 -15.18 -18.64 -0.19
N GLY A 45 -16.16 -17.98 0.42
CA GLY A 45 -15.95 -16.69 1.09
C GLY A 45 -14.92 -16.71 2.22
N ALA A 46 -14.63 -17.89 2.81
CA ALA A 46 -13.51 -18.06 3.74
C ALA A 46 -12.15 -18.11 3.04
N GLU A 47 -12.03 -18.90 1.98
CA GLU A 47 -10.81 -19.01 1.15
C GLU A 47 -10.46 -17.64 0.52
N ASP A 48 -11.44 -16.99 -0.11
CA ASP A 48 -11.26 -15.66 -0.71
C ASP A 48 -10.83 -14.60 0.32
N ALA A 49 -11.37 -14.69 1.54
CA ALA A 49 -11.02 -13.77 2.61
C ALA A 49 -9.61 -14.01 3.14
N ASP A 50 -9.16 -15.27 3.20
CA ASP A 50 -7.83 -15.63 3.65
C ASP A 50 -6.77 -15.27 2.60
N GLU A 51 -7.05 -15.51 1.32
CA GLU A 51 -6.20 -15.06 0.20
C GLU A 51 -6.06 -13.54 0.18
N LEU A 52 -7.17 -12.80 0.30
CA LEU A 52 -7.16 -11.35 0.39
C LEU A 52 -6.30 -10.87 1.57
N MET A 53 -6.46 -11.46 2.75
CA MET A 53 -5.69 -11.03 3.92
C MET A 53 -4.20 -11.34 3.79
N ALA A 54 -3.82 -12.41 3.09
CA ALA A 54 -2.41 -12.71 2.80
C ALA A 54 -1.77 -11.60 1.94
N ASP A 55 -2.46 -11.15 0.89
CA ASP A 55 -1.99 -10.05 0.02
C ASP A 55 -1.94 -8.71 0.77
N ILE A 56 -2.96 -8.42 1.58
CA ILE A 56 -3.00 -7.22 2.43
C ILE A 56 -1.83 -7.22 3.42
N MET A 57 -1.57 -8.34 4.10
CA MET A 57 -0.46 -8.45 5.04
C MET A 57 0.91 -8.29 4.35
N LEU A 58 1.08 -8.85 3.15
CA LEU A 58 2.30 -8.67 2.37
C LEU A 58 2.51 -7.18 2.01
N ALA A 59 1.44 -6.49 1.59
CA ALA A 59 1.49 -5.06 1.29
C ALA A 59 1.78 -4.22 2.56
N CYS A 60 1.15 -4.51 3.69
CA CYS A 60 1.43 -3.85 4.97
C CYS A 60 2.89 -4.05 5.40
N MET A 61 3.45 -5.26 5.22
CA MET A 61 4.85 -5.54 5.51
C MET A 61 5.79 -4.70 4.64
N ALA A 62 5.49 -4.56 3.34
CA ALA A 62 6.25 -3.71 2.44
C ALA A 62 6.19 -2.23 2.86
N LEU A 63 5.00 -1.73 3.24
CA LEU A 63 4.82 -0.36 3.72
C LEU A 63 5.61 -0.11 5.02
N HIS A 64 5.55 -1.04 5.97
CA HIS A 64 6.35 -0.96 7.20
C HIS A 64 7.85 -1.03 6.93
N HIS A 65 8.29 -1.86 5.98
CA HIS A 65 9.69 -1.92 5.59
C HIS A 65 10.16 -0.57 5.03
N VAL A 66 9.38 0.06 4.16
CA VAL A 66 9.71 1.40 3.66
C VAL A 66 9.75 2.42 4.80
N ALA A 67 8.76 2.38 5.70
CA ALA A 67 8.68 3.28 6.84
C ALA A 67 9.94 3.22 7.74
N GLU A 68 10.46 2.02 7.98
CA GLU A 68 11.60 1.81 8.89
C GLU A 68 12.97 1.94 8.21
N PHE A 69 13.09 1.56 6.94
CA PHE A 69 14.40 1.34 6.33
C PHE A 69 14.62 2.05 4.99
N ALA A 70 13.57 2.55 4.33
CA ALA A 70 13.68 2.96 2.92
C ALA A 70 12.90 4.25 2.56
N THR A 71 12.54 5.09 3.55
CA THR A 71 11.80 6.34 3.29
C THR A 71 12.56 7.28 2.36
N ASP A 72 13.90 7.26 2.38
CA ASP A 72 14.78 8.03 1.49
C ASP A 72 14.99 7.37 0.12
N LYS A 73 14.60 6.09 -0.04
CA LYS A 73 14.76 5.31 -1.27
C LYS A 73 13.48 5.26 -2.12
N CYS A 74 12.31 5.41 -1.50
CA CYS A 74 11.04 5.45 -2.21
C CYS A 74 10.65 6.88 -2.59
N ARG A 75 10.45 7.12 -3.89
CA ARG A 75 10.01 8.42 -4.44
C ARG A 75 8.58 8.36 -4.94
N ILE A 76 7.76 9.30 -4.51
CA ILE A 76 6.41 9.51 -5.00
C ILE A 76 6.46 10.51 -6.15
N ILE A 77 5.97 10.07 -7.31
CA ILE A 77 5.86 10.89 -8.51
C ILE A 77 4.39 11.19 -8.72
N PRO A 78 3.92 12.44 -8.50
CA PRO A 78 2.56 12.79 -8.79
C PRO A 78 2.34 12.71 -10.30
N LEU A 79 1.41 11.86 -10.74
CA LEU A 79 1.02 11.79 -12.13
C LEU A 79 0.02 12.91 -12.44
N SER A 80 0.31 13.73 -13.45
CA SER A 80 -0.66 14.72 -13.95
C SER A 80 -1.76 14.00 -14.73
N GLY A 81 -2.88 13.70 -14.08
CA GLY A 81 -4.07 13.12 -14.69
C GLY A 81 -5.33 13.93 -14.34
N LYS A 82 -6.13 14.27 -15.36
CA LYS A 82 -7.50 14.79 -15.22
C LYS A 82 -8.30 13.80 -14.36
N ASN A 83 -8.89 14.29 -13.26
CA ASN A 83 -9.93 13.66 -12.42
C ASN A 83 -10.01 12.13 -12.53
N GLY A 84 -9.44 11.43 -11.54
CA GLY A 84 -9.63 9.99 -11.36
C GLY A 84 -11.12 9.63 -11.37
N GLY A 85 -11.44 8.56 -12.12
CA GLY A 85 -12.80 7.99 -12.19
C GLY A 85 -13.21 7.25 -10.93
#